data_AF-A0A346PFZ6-F1
#
_entry.id   AF-A0A346PFZ6-F1
#
_cell.length_a   1.000
_cell.length_b   1.000
_cell.length_c   1.000
_cell.angle_alpha   90.00
_cell.angle_beta   90.00
_cell.angle_gamma   90.00
#
_symmetry.space_group_name_H-M   'P 1'
#
loop_
_entity.id
_entity.type
_entity.pdbx_description
1 polymer ?
#
loop_
_entity_poly.entity_id
_entity_poly.type
_entity_poly.pdbx_seq_one_letter_code
_entity_poly.pdbx_strand_id
1 'polypeptide(L)'
;MSEPTDAIPIEAVRTWLHCPRRYEFAHVDALEPEPDGDRDSQQARVDVIRRSICTALRRGEDDADTLYEAAVDRLATLWDAHDERFHSRAQRTHERTVLEATLRAYIDEFGADHAAGIRRLEAETDGEVIGPVLPLARSVSLPAPDGSTADGPTADDESTARSRTVRIDATVDYVYADGSSIVGVRFVPTLAPLGLVRYRSDWEGDVERLFTDHFDTETDAFDPEPVAALFETSVVLEGLRRLCDRLGLERRTCRYVQLPLADRTATAVNWIRGTVETSLEVADLTDAYVDHHTFGMTLEHRNRSVDDRLARVVARLLDGGYAPADRWPQIERNACPDCEYAVCCPEYIASEVRFDG
;
A
#
# COMPACT_ATOMS: atom_id res chain seq x y z
N MET A 1 24.61 -7.88 -15.03
CA MET A 1 23.48 -8.09 -14.11
C MET A 1 22.22 -8.00 -14.94
N SER A 2 21.62 -9.13 -15.28
CA SER A 2 20.39 -9.16 -16.09
C SER A 2 19.25 -8.59 -15.26
N GLU A 3 18.54 -7.60 -15.80
CA GLU A 3 17.33 -7.08 -15.17
C GLU A 3 16.29 -8.21 -15.04
N PRO A 4 15.60 -8.34 -13.88
CA PRO A 4 14.54 -9.32 -13.73
C PRO A 4 13.43 -9.00 -14.75
N THR A 5 13.11 -9.98 -15.60
CA THR A 5 12.21 -9.84 -16.75
C THR A 5 10.73 -9.74 -16.35
N ASP A 6 10.42 -9.95 -15.06
CA ASP A 6 9.06 -9.82 -14.53
C ASP A 6 9.05 -8.83 -13.36
N ALA A 7 8.39 -7.69 -13.56
CA ALA A 7 8.09 -6.71 -12.52
C ALA A 7 6.59 -6.75 -12.23
N ILE A 8 6.21 -6.84 -10.96
CA ILE A 8 4.82 -6.91 -10.51
C ILE A 8 4.57 -5.74 -9.55
N PRO A 9 3.53 -4.91 -9.76
CA PRO A 9 3.19 -3.88 -8.80
C PRO A 9 2.62 -4.51 -7.51
N ILE A 10 2.86 -3.90 -6.36
CA ILE A 10 2.32 -4.38 -5.08
C ILE A 10 0.79 -4.46 -5.07
N GLU A 11 0.13 -3.58 -5.84
CA GLU A 11 -1.33 -3.61 -6.03
C GLU A 11 -1.80 -4.90 -6.69
N ALA A 12 -1.01 -5.52 -7.58
CA ALA A 12 -1.34 -6.82 -8.15
C ALA A 12 -1.34 -7.93 -7.08
N VAL A 13 -0.38 -7.89 -6.14
CA VAL A 13 -0.35 -8.82 -5.01
C VAL A 13 -1.56 -8.60 -4.11
N ARG A 14 -1.92 -7.33 -3.84
CA ARG A 14 -3.13 -6.99 -3.08
C ARG A 14 -4.38 -7.55 -3.75
N THR A 15 -4.57 -7.29 -5.05
CA THR A 15 -5.72 -7.82 -5.82
C THR A 15 -5.82 -9.34 -5.71
N TRP A 16 -4.70 -10.05 -5.80
CA TRP A 16 -4.66 -11.52 -5.70
C TRP A 16 -5.06 -12.03 -4.32
N LEU A 17 -4.61 -11.37 -3.24
CA LEU A 17 -4.99 -11.73 -1.87
C LEU A 17 -6.49 -11.57 -1.61
N HIS A 18 -7.11 -10.56 -2.20
CA HIS A 18 -8.56 -10.38 -2.13
C HIS A 18 -9.31 -11.46 -2.91
N CYS A 19 -8.89 -11.70 -4.15
CA CYS A 19 -9.49 -12.74 -4.98
C CYS A 19 -8.54 -13.07 -6.15
N PRO A 20 -8.04 -14.32 -6.25
CA PRO A 20 -7.20 -14.74 -7.37
C PRO A 20 -7.86 -14.57 -8.75
N ARG A 21 -9.19 -14.72 -8.82
CA ARG A 21 -9.97 -14.49 -10.05
C ARG A 21 -10.06 -13.00 -10.41
N ARG A 22 -10.21 -12.12 -9.42
CA ARG A 22 -10.15 -10.66 -9.64
C ARG A 22 -8.79 -10.25 -10.19
N TYR A 23 -7.72 -10.87 -9.69
CA TYR A 23 -6.38 -10.63 -10.20
C TYR A 23 -6.24 -11.01 -11.67
N GLU A 24 -6.70 -12.20 -12.05
CA GLU A 24 -6.65 -12.67 -13.44
C GLU A 24 -7.38 -11.69 -14.38
N PHE A 25 -8.60 -11.31 -14.03
CA PHE A 25 -9.36 -10.35 -14.85
C PHE A 25 -8.67 -9.00 -14.98
N ALA A 26 -8.18 -8.42 -13.87
CA ALA A 26 -7.59 -7.09 -13.87
C ALA A 26 -6.19 -7.04 -14.50
N HIS A 27 -5.35 -8.06 -14.27
CA HIS A 27 -3.92 -8.00 -14.57
C HIS A 27 -3.43 -8.98 -15.64
N VAL A 28 -4.17 -10.08 -15.89
CA VAL A 28 -3.81 -11.07 -16.92
C VAL A 28 -4.63 -10.84 -18.19
N ASP A 29 -5.95 -10.77 -18.03
CA ASP A 29 -6.89 -10.52 -19.14
C ASP A 29 -7.02 -9.03 -19.47
N ALA A 30 -6.55 -8.16 -18.56
CA ALA A 30 -6.62 -6.70 -18.67
C ALA A 30 -8.04 -6.18 -18.95
N LEU A 31 -9.03 -6.77 -18.29
CA LEU A 31 -10.41 -6.32 -18.33
C LEU A 31 -10.54 -5.00 -17.57
N GLU A 32 -11.09 -4.00 -18.23
CA GLU A 32 -11.44 -2.73 -17.60
C GLU A 32 -12.52 -2.99 -16.54
N PRO A 33 -12.31 -2.59 -15.27
CA PRO A 33 -13.34 -2.70 -14.27
C PRO A 33 -14.52 -1.78 -14.62
N GLU A 34 -15.73 -2.16 -14.19
CA GLU A 34 -16.82 -1.19 -14.18
C GLU A 34 -16.46 -0.04 -13.24
N PRO A 35 -16.63 1.23 -13.66
CA PRO A 35 -16.26 2.37 -12.82
C PRO A 35 -17.13 2.42 -11.57
N ASP A 36 -16.51 2.29 -10.40
CA ASP A 36 -17.13 2.56 -9.11
C ASP A 36 -17.07 4.07 -8.86
N GLY A 37 -18.15 4.76 -9.25
CA GLY A 37 -18.21 6.22 -9.23
C GLY A 37 -17.88 6.86 -7.88
N ASP A 38 -18.15 6.19 -6.76
CA ASP A 38 -17.85 6.73 -5.42
C ASP A 38 -16.38 6.48 -5.04
N ARG A 39 -15.87 5.26 -5.25
CA ARG A 39 -14.47 4.91 -4.95
C ARG A 39 -13.49 5.69 -5.84
N ASP A 40 -13.78 5.79 -7.13
CA ASP A 40 -12.97 6.54 -8.09
C ASP A 40 -12.91 8.03 -7.75
N SER A 41 -14.06 8.60 -7.36
CA SER A 41 -14.14 10.00 -6.93
C SER A 41 -13.33 10.25 -5.65
N GLN A 42 -13.39 9.34 -4.66
CA GLN A 42 -12.59 9.47 -3.45
C GLN A 42 -11.09 9.42 -3.75
N GLN A 43 -10.65 8.45 -4.56
CA GLN A 43 -9.25 8.32 -4.95
C GLN A 43 -8.75 9.54 -5.73
N ALA A 44 -9.56 10.06 -6.65
CA ALA A 44 -9.21 11.25 -7.42
C ALA A 44 -9.07 12.50 -6.52
N ARG A 45 -9.91 12.64 -5.49
CA ARG A 45 -9.80 13.73 -4.50
C ARG A 45 -8.56 13.59 -3.61
N VAL A 46 -8.22 12.38 -3.17
CA VAL A 46 -6.96 12.10 -2.45
C VAL A 46 -5.77 12.51 -3.29
N ASP A 47 -5.80 12.17 -4.58
CA ASP A 47 -4.78 12.54 -5.56
C ASP A 47 -4.56 14.05 -5.68
N VAL A 48 -5.64 14.83 -5.62
CA VAL A 48 -5.57 16.29 -5.64
C VAL A 48 -4.87 16.82 -4.39
N ILE A 49 -5.23 16.35 -3.18
CA ILE A 49 -4.56 16.78 -1.94
C ILE A 49 -3.09 16.34 -1.94
N ARG A 50 -2.83 15.08 -2.25
CA ARG A 50 -1.50 14.45 -2.33
C ARG A 50 -0.53 15.28 -3.18
N ARG A 51 -0.94 15.65 -4.39
CA ARG A 51 -0.13 16.50 -5.28
C ARG A 51 0.06 17.91 -4.72
N SER A 52 -0.93 18.44 -4.00
CA SER A 52 -0.85 19.76 -3.37
C SER A 52 0.18 19.78 -2.25
N ILE A 53 0.15 18.80 -1.35
CA ILE A 53 1.13 18.64 -0.27
C ILE A 53 2.53 18.47 -0.84
N CYS A 54 2.74 17.53 -1.78
CA CYS A 54 4.06 17.30 -2.36
C CYS A 54 4.60 18.53 -3.10
N THR A 55 3.73 19.36 -3.69
CA THR A 55 4.14 20.62 -4.33
C THR A 55 4.61 21.64 -3.30
N ALA A 56 3.93 21.75 -2.15
CA ALA A 56 4.34 22.65 -1.09
C ALA A 56 5.68 22.22 -0.46
N LEU A 57 5.83 20.93 -0.15
CA LEU A 57 7.09 20.39 0.39
C LEU A 57 8.28 20.64 -0.54
N ARG A 58 8.09 20.57 -1.87
CA ARG A 58 9.13 20.87 -2.87
C ARG A 58 9.60 22.32 -2.88
N ARG A 59 8.85 23.27 -2.31
CA ARG A 59 9.33 24.66 -2.22
C ARG A 59 10.50 24.80 -1.25
N GLY A 60 10.70 23.83 -0.36
CA GLY A 60 11.82 23.79 0.58
C GLY A 60 11.66 24.74 1.76
N GLU A 61 10.48 25.33 1.95
CA GLU A 61 10.11 26.17 3.10
C GLU A 61 9.61 25.29 4.26
N ASP A 62 9.93 25.63 5.50
CA ASP A 62 9.57 24.86 6.71
C ASP A 62 8.64 25.63 7.65
N ASP A 63 8.20 26.81 7.24
CA ASP A 63 7.19 27.60 7.93
C ASP A 63 5.79 27.07 7.59
N ALA A 64 4.99 26.79 8.63
CA ALA A 64 3.68 26.17 8.47
C ALA A 64 2.70 27.04 7.65
N ASP A 65 2.68 28.35 7.91
CA ASP A 65 1.79 29.27 7.17
C ASP A 65 2.17 29.30 5.68
N THR A 66 3.47 29.39 5.37
CA THR A 66 3.94 29.45 3.99
C THR A 66 3.74 28.12 3.24
N LEU A 67 3.94 26.99 3.92
CA LEU A 67 3.61 25.67 3.38
C LEU A 67 2.11 25.53 3.09
N TYR A 68 1.27 26.00 4.00
CA TYR A 68 -0.19 25.97 3.84
C TYR A 68 -0.64 26.82 2.64
N GLU A 69 -0.15 28.05 2.52
CA GLU A 69 -0.42 28.92 1.38
C GLU A 69 -0.03 28.26 0.06
N ALA A 70 1.18 27.71 -0.02
CA ALA A 70 1.68 27.00 -1.19
C ALA A 70 0.79 25.81 -1.59
N ALA A 71 0.34 25.03 -0.60
CA ALA A 71 -0.49 23.86 -0.85
C ALA A 71 -1.93 24.25 -1.23
N VAL A 72 -2.52 25.28 -0.62
CA VAL A 72 -3.87 25.75 -0.95
C VAL A 72 -3.91 26.35 -2.35
N ASP A 73 -2.90 27.12 -2.75
CA ASP A 73 -2.79 27.65 -4.11
C ASP A 73 -2.75 26.52 -5.15
N ARG A 74 -1.99 25.46 -4.84
CA ARG A 74 -1.92 24.28 -5.70
C ARG A 74 -3.24 23.51 -5.74
N LEU A 75 -3.87 23.33 -4.59
CA LEU A 75 -5.18 22.69 -4.44
C LEU A 75 -6.23 23.42 -5.27
N ALA A 76 -6.30 24.75 -5.19
CA ALA A 76 -7.24 25.56 -5.96
C ALA A 76 -7.06 25.32 -7.48
N THR A 77 -5.81 25.35 -7.95
CA THR A 77 -5.48 25.09 -9.37
C THR A 77 -5.91 23.69 -9.81
N LEU A 78 -5.64 22.67 -9.00
CA LEU A 78 -6.01 21.29 -9.30
C LEU A 78 -7.52 21.06 -9.24
N TRP A 79 -8.19 21.64 -8.25
CA TRP A 79 -9.64 21.54 -8.05
C TRP A 79 -10.46 22.22 -9.14
N ASP A 80 -9.94 23.31 -9.72
CA ASP A 80 -10.58 23.97 -10.85
C ASP A 80 -10.50 23.16 -12.14
N ALA A 81 -9.48 22.32 -12.28
CA ALA A 81 -9.33 21.36 -13.38
C ALA A 81 -9.97 19.99 -13.08
N HIS A 82 -10.44 19.76 -11.85
CA HIS A 82 -11.00 18.47 -11.41
C HIS A 82 -12.40 18.27 -11.98
N ASP A 83 -12.52 17.32 -12.91
CA ASP A 83 -13.77 16.99 -13.59
C ASP A 83 -14.52 15.88 -12.86
N GLU A 84 -15.25 16.27 -11.83
CA GLU A 84 -16.12 15.39 -11.06
C GLU A 84 -17.58 15.87 -11.11
N ARG A 85 -18.51 14.92 -11.24
CA ARG A 85 -19.95 15.21 -11.30
C ARG A 85 -20.52 15.41 -9.91
N PHE A 86 -20.65 16.67 -9.50
CA PHE A 86 -21.36 17.04 -8.26
C PHE A 86 -22.86 17.21 -8.51
N HIS A 87 -23.69 16.80 -7.55
CA HIS A 87 -25.14 17.04 -7.59
C HIS A 87 -25.50 18.52 -7.44
N SER A 88 -24.62 19.33 -6.82
CA SER A 88 -24.83 20.77 -6.67
C SER A 88 -23.52 21.55 -6.52
N ARG A 89 -23.58 22.86 -6.77
CA ARG A 89 -22.47 23.77 -6.45
C ARG A 89 -22.14 23.78 -4.95
N ALA A 90 -23.15 23.66 -4.10
CA ALA A 90 -22.97 23.61 -2.65
C ALA A 90 -22.16 22.37 -2.23
N GLN A 91 -22.44 21.21 -2.85
CA GLN A 91 -21.66 19.99 -2.65
C GLN A 91 -20.21 20.20 -3.10
N ARG A 92 -19.98 20.75 -4.30
CA ARG A 92 -18.61 21.04 -4.80
C ARG A 92 -17.85 21.98 -3.85
N THR A 93 -18.50 23.04 -3.35
CA THR A 93 -17.90 23.95 -2.37
C THR A 93 -17.59 23.22 -1.07
N HIS A 94 -18.51 22.41 -0.56
CA HIS A 94 -18.30 21.65 0.67
C HIS A 94 -17.13 20.68 0.58
N GLU A 95 -17.06 19.90 -0.50
CA GLU A 95 -15.96 18.96 -0.73
C GLU A 95 -14.61 19.70 -0.80
N ARG A 96 -14.54 20.84 -1.49
CA ARG A 96 -13.35 21.69 -1.47
C ARG A 96 -12.96 22.12 -0.05
N THR A 97 -13.93 22.55 0.77
CA THR A 97 -13.67 22.94 2.16
C THR A 97 -13.15 21.77 3.01
N VAL A 98 -13.62 20.53 2.76
CA VAL A 98 -13.07 19.32 3.39
C VAL A 98 -11.61 19.12 2.99
N LEU A 99 -11.26 19.28 1.70
CA LEU A 99 -9.87 19.16 1.25
C LEU A 99 -8.97 20.24 1.87
N GLU A 100 -9.44 21.49 1.95
CA GLU A 100 -8.70 22.60 2.59
C GLU A 100 -8.50 22.38 4.09
N ALA A 101 -9.49 21.83 4.79
CA ALA A 101 -9.39 21.46 6.21
C ALA A 101 -8.42 20.29 6.43
N THR A 102 -8.47 19.28 5.58
CA THR A 102 -7.54 18.13 5.60
C THR A 102 -6.10 18.60 5.37
N LEU A 103 -5.90 19.50 4.41
CA LEU A 103 -4.59 20.06 4.13
C LEU A 103 -4.05 20.86 5.32
N ARG A 104 -4.90 21.67 5.96
CA ARG A 104 -4.52 22.39 7.18
C ARG A 104 -4.11 21.43 8.29
N ALA A 105 -4.92 20.40 8.54
CA ALA A 105 -4.63 19.39 9.56
C ALA A 105 -3.27 18.70 9.31
N TYR A 106 -2.93 18.39 8.05
CA TYR A 106 -1.62 17.85 7.71
C TYR A 106 -0.48 18.84 7.99
N ILE A 107 -0.63 20.10 7.59
CA ILE A 107 0.44 21.10 7.75
C ILE A 107 0.66 21.43 9.22
N ASP A 108 -0.42 21.61 9.99
CA ASP A 108 -0.37 21.94 11.41
C ASP A 108 0.30 20.82 12.23
N GLU A 109 0.02 19.55 11.91
CA GLU A 109 0.53 18.41 12.66
C GLU A 109 1.92 17.93 12.19
N PHE A 110 2.16 17.92 10.87
CA PHE A 110 3.34 17.25 10.30
C PHE A 110 4.19 18.13 9.38
N GLY A 111 3.60 19.19 8.79
CA GLY A 111 4.15 19.90 7.64
C GLY A 111 5.57 20.44 7.86
N ALA A 112 5.77 21.19 8.94
CA ALA A 112 7.05 21.83 9.25
C ALA A 112 8.16 20.80 9.50
N ASP A 113 7.89 19.77 10.31
CA ASP A 113 8.87 18.73 10.66
C ASP A 113 9.25 17.90 9.44
N HIS A 114 8.28 17.54 8.61
CA HIS A 114 8.52 16.79 7.38
C HIS A 114 9.31 17.61 6.37
N ALA A 115 8.97 18.90 6.17
CA ALA A 115 9.70 19.80 5.28
C ALA A 115 11.14 20.02 5.73
N ALA A 116 11.35 20.24 7.04
CA ALA A 116 12.69 20.34 7.61
C ALA A 116 13.49 19.04 7.45
N GLY A 117 12.83 17.88 7.61
CA GLY A 117 13.42 16.57 7.37
C GLY A 117 13.83 16.32 5.92
N ILE A 118 13.01 16.77 4.97
CA ILE A 118 13.35 16.71 3.54
C ILE A 118 14.55 17.60 3.26
N ARG A 119 14.55 18.86 3.72
CA ARG A 119 15.66 19.79 3.48
C ARG A 119 16.98 19.26 4.03
N ARG A 120 16.97 18.62 5.20
CA ARG A 120 18.16 17.94 5.76
C ARG A 120 18.65 16.83 4.82
N LEU A 121 17.73 16.02 4.31
CA LEU A 121 18.05 14.92 3.40
C LEU A 121 18.61 15.42 2.06
N GLU A 122 18.04 16.49 1.49
CA GLU A 122 18.53 17.14 0.27
C GLU A 122 19.89 17.83 0.47
N ALA A 123 20.20 18.29 1.68
CA ALA A 123 21.52 18.85 2.00
C ALA A 123 22.60 17.76 2.11
N GLU A 124 22.22 16.53 2.43
CA GLU A 124 23.10 15.38 2.59
C GLU A 124 23.21 14.52 1.32
N THR A 125 22.28 14.68 0.36
CA THR A 125 22.16 13.80 -0.81
C THR A 125 21.75 14.56 -2.07
N ASP A 126 22.21 14.10 -3.22
CA ASP A 126 21.81 14.64 -4.54
C ASP A 126 20.58 13.90 -5.12
N GLY A 127 19.82 13.19 -4.29
CA GLY A 127 18.70 12.33 -4.72
C GLY A 127 17.35 13.03 -4.75
N GLU A 128 16.44 12.58 -5.62
CA GLU A 128 15.02 12.99 -5.54
C GLU A 128 14.36 12.28 -4.36
N VAL A 129 13.86 13.07 -3.40
CA VAL A 129 13.26 12.56 -2.15
C VAL A 129 11.77 12.91 -2.03
N ILE A 130 11.24 13.74 -2.94
CA ILE A 130 9.81 14.08 -3.01
C ILE A 130 9.20 13.59 -4.33
N GLY A 131 8.29 12.63 -4.22
CA GLY A 131 7.40 12.19 -5.30
C GLY A 131 6.19 13.10 -5.48
N PRO A 132 5.25 12.72 -6.35
CA PRO A 132 4.10 12.08 -5.73
C PRO A 132 4.14 10.56 -5.91
N VAL A 133 5.13 10.03 -6.63
CA VAL A 133 5.27 8.59 -6.87
C VAL A 133 6.76 8.25 -6.89
N LEU A 134 7.41 8.28 -5.73
CA LEU A 134 8.81 7.87 -5.63
C LEU A 134 8.88 6.34 -5.71
N PRO A 135 9.52 5.76 -6.74
CA PRO A 135 9.51 4.33 -6.97
C PRO A 135 10.46 3.61 -6.01
N LEU A 136 9.94 2.57 -5.38
CA LEU A 136 10.66 1.63 -4.52
C LEU A 136 10.46 0.23 -5.07
N ALA A 137 11.45 -0.64 -4.86
CA ALA A 137 11.34 -2.00 -5.36
C ALA A 137 12.11 -3.00 -4.50
N ARG A 138 11.53 -4.19 -4.37
CA ARG A 138 12.14 -5.37 -3.76
C ARG A 138 12.34 -6.45 -4.80
N SER A 139 13.46 -7.16 -4.71
CA SER A 139 13.68 -8.38 -5.49
C SER A 139 13.36 -9.57 -4.60
N VAL A 140 12.48 -10.46 -5.08
CA VAL A 140 12.08 -11.67 -4.36
C VAL A 140 12.58 -12.88 -5.11
N SER A 141 13.33 -13.73 -4.42
CA SER A 141 13.75 -15.04 -4.94
C SER A 141 12.61 -16.02 -4.73
N LEU A 142 12.14 -16.63 -5.81
CA LEU A 142 11.07 -17.61 -5.75
C LEU A 142 11.61 -18.96 -5.26
N PRO A 143 10.82 -19.73 -4.51
CA PRO A 143 11.13 -21.13 -4.24
C PRO A 143 11.25 -21.90 -5.57
N ALA A 144 12.09 -22.93 -5.60
CA ALA A 144 12.11 -23.84 -6.74
C ALA A 144 10.72 -24.51 -6.86
N PRO A 145 10.18 -24.71 -8.07
CA PRO A 145 8.95 -25.46 -8.24
C PRO A 145 9.17 -26.85 -7.64
N ASP A 146 8.27 -27.28 -6.75
CA ASP A 146 8.37 -28.60 -6.11
C ASP A 146 8.48 -29.68 -7.20
N GLY A 147 9.67 -30.27 -7.29
CA GLY A 147 9.96 -31.35 -8.23
C GLY A 147 9.07 -32.54 -7.90
N SER A 148 8.26 -32.93 -8.88
CA SER A 148 7.53 -34.19 -9.02
C SER A 148 7.94 -35.30 -8.05
N THR A 149 6.99 -35.76 -7.24
CA THR A 149 7.06 -37.09 -6.66
C THR A 149 7.01 -38.16 -7.76
N ALA A 150 7.90 -39.14 -7.61
CA ALA A 150 7.93 -40.45 -8.28
C ALA A 150 8.42 -40.53 -9.73
N ASP A 151 9.72 -40.31 -9.95
CA ASP A 151 10.58 -41.33 -10.58
C ASP A 151 12.06 -41.00 -10.31
N GLY A 152 12.87 -42.05 -10.10
CA GLY A 152 14.18 -41.98 -9.44
C GLY A 152 15.25 -41.07 -10.06
N PRO A 153 16.34 -40.78 -9.31
CA PRO A 153 17.36 -39.83 -9.73
C PRO A 153 18.13 -40.37 -10.94
N THR A 154 18.02 -39.70 -12.08
CA THR A 154 19.01 -39.84 -13.17
C THR A 154 20.08 -38.78 -12.95
N ALA A 155 21.34 -39.22 -12.92
CA ALA A 155 22.49 -38.45 -12.45
C ALA A 155 22.99 -37.36 -13.43
N ASP A 156 22.17 -36.94 -14.40
CA ASP A 156 22.55 -35.99 -15.44
C ASP A 156 21.70 -34.70 -15.46
N ASP A 157 20.83 -34.48 -14.47
CA ASP A 157 19.95 -33.30 -14.39
C ASP A 157 20.38 -32.27 -13.31
N GLU A 158 21.69 -32.16 -13.05
CA GLU A 158 22.29 -31.12 -12.20
C GLU A 158 22.31 -29.72 -12.86
N SER A 159 21.65 -29.54 -14.01
CA SER A 159 21.58 -28.28 -14.73
C SER A 159 20.29 -27.51 -14.42
N THR A 160 20.39 -26.60 -13.45
CA THR A 160 19.65 -25.31 -13.40
C THR A 160 18.15 -25.33 -13.13
N ALA A 161 17.73 -25.72 -11.93
CA ALA A 161 16.62 -25.01 -11.28
C ALA A 161 17.13 -23.60 -10.90
N ARG A 162 17.22 -22.69 -11.87
CA ARG A 162 17.56 -21.29 -11.59
C ARG A 162 16.47 -20.74 -10.69
N SER A 163 16.82 -20.37 -9.45
CA SER A 163 15.97 -19.55 -8.60
C SER A 163 15.56 -18.32 -9.41
N ARG A 164 14.29 -18.25 -9.82
CA ARG A 164 13.74 -17.10 -10.53
C ARG A 164 13.66 -15.95 -9.54
N THR A 165 14.17 -14.79 -9.92
CA THR A 165 14.04 -13.56 -9.12
C THR A 165 13.06 -12.64 -9.81
N VAL A 166 12.10 -12.14 -9.04
CA VAL A 166 11.02 -11.26 -9.51
C VAL A 166 11.16 -9.91 -8.83
N ARG A 167 10.88 -8.82 -9.54
CA ARG A 167 10.83 -7.49 -8.95
C ARG A 167 9.41 -7.17 -8.52
N ILE A 168 9.24 -6.67 -7.31
CA ILE A 168 7.97 -6.16 -6.81
C ILE A 168 8.12 -4.66 -6.59
N ASP A 169 7.25 -3.89 -7.23
CA ASP A 169 7.30 -2.43 -7.23
C ASP A 169 6.27 -1.85 -6.25
N ALA A 170 6.69 -0.87 -5.48
CA ALA A 170 5.85 -0.08 -4.59
C ALA A 170 6.23 1.40 -4.70
N THR A 171 5.42 2.28 -4.12
CA THR A 171 5.65 3.72 -4.22
C THR A 171 5.38 4.41 -2.89
N VAL A 172 6.18 5.41 -2.57
CA VAL A 172 5.92 6.37 -1.50
C VAL A 172 5.77 7.77 -2.10
N ASP A 173 5.06 8.67 -1.42
CA ASP A 173 4.85 10.02 -1.90
C ASP A 173 6.08 10.90 -1.66
N TYR A 174 6.78 10.71 -0.55
CA TYR A 174 8.06 11.36 -0.27
C TYR A 174 8.80 10.63 0.85
N VAL A 175 10.05 11.06 1.07
CA VAL A 175 10.96 10.54 2.06
C VAL A 175 11.56 11.71 2.84
N TYR A 176 11.63 11.61 4.15
CA TYR A 176 12.24 12.63 5.00
C TYR A 176 13.15 12.04 6.08
N ALA A 177 14.07 12.86 6.59
CA ALA A 177 14.95 12.51 7.69
C ALA A 177 14.31 12.82 9.05
N ASP A 178 14.14 11.79 9.89
CA ASP A 178 13.72 11.89 11.28
C ASP A 178 14.79 11.30 12.22
N GLY A 179 15.59 12.16 12.83
CA GLY A 179 16.74 11.74 13.63
C GLY A 179 17.69 10.83 12.85
N SER A 180 17.89 9.61 13.35
CA SER A 180 18.70 8.57 12.71
C SER A 180 17.93 7.73 11.68
N SER A 181 16.65 8.02 11.46
CA SER A 181 15.79 7.29 10.54
C SER A 181 15.56 8.05 9.23
N ILE A 182 15.33 7.28 8.18
CA ILE A 182 14.68 7.72 6.95
C ILE A 182 13.26 7.18 6.98
N VAL A 183 12.29 8.06 6.78
CA VAL A 183 10.87 7.70 6.83
C VAL A 183 10.29 7.87 5.43
N GLY A 184 9.79 6.78 4.85
CA GLY A 184 8.97 6.81 3.64
C GLY A 184 7.51 7.03 4.01
N VAL A 185 6.86 8.02 3.39
CA VAL A 185 5.47 8.37 3.66
C VAL A 185 4.60 8.05 2.45
N ARG A 186 3.51 7.32 2.67
CA ARG A 186 2.46 7.11 1.67
C ARG A 186 1.13 7.70 2.15
N PHE A 187 0.52 8.50 1.31
CA PHE A 187 -0.84 8.97 1.49
C PHE A 187 -1.83 7.91 1.02
N VAL A 188 -2.81 7.62 1.86
CA VAL A 188 -3.88 6.65 1.59
C VAL A 188 -5.25 7.30 1.78
N PRO A 189 -6.33 6.78 1.19
CA PRO A 189 -7.66 7.33 1.45
C PRO A 189 -8.08 7.20 2.92
N THR A 190 -7.82 6.04 3.53
CA THR A 190 -8.16 5.73 4.92
C THR A 190 -7.22 4.65 5.47
N LEU A 191 -7.06 4.61 6.79
CA LEU A 191 -6.36 3.53 7.50
C LEU A 191 -7.28 2.36 7.89
N ALA A 192 -8.59 2.43 7.61
CA ALA A 192 -9.54 1.38 7.96
C ALA A 192 -9.13 -0.03 7.48
N PRO A 193 -8.58 -0.22 6.27
CA PRO A 193 -8.16 -1.54 5.78
C PRO A 193 -7.04 -2.19 6.60
N LEU A 194 -6.27 -1.42 7.37
CA LEU A 194 -5.19 -1.96 8.20
C LEU A 194 -5.71 -2.83 9.37
N GLY A 195 -6.99 -2.70 9.75
CA GLY A 195 -7.58 -3.50 10.82
C GLY A 195 -6.76 -3.44 12.11
N LEU A 196 -6.37 -4.61 12.64
CA LEU A 196 -5.54 -4.70 13.86
C LEU A 196 -4.14 -4.11 13.70
N VAL A 197 -3.58 -4.09 12.50
CA VAL A 197 -2.23 -3.54 12.22
C VAL A 197 -2.19 -2.04 12.47
N ARG A 198 -3.33 -1.33 12.38
CA ARG A 198 -3.43 0.08 12.77
C ARG A 198 -3.17 0.33 14.25
N TYR A 199 -3.58 -0.61 15.12
CA TYR A 199 -3.63 -0.41 16.58
C TYR A 199 -2.59 -1.20 17.36
N ARG A 200 -1.92 -2.15 16.71
CA ARG A 200 -0.90 -3.01 17.32
C ARG A 200 0.46 -2.63 16.75
N SER A 201 1.37 -2.29 17.64
CA SER A 201 2.76 -1.97 17.31
C SER A 201 3.66 -3.20 17.21
N ASP A 202 3.19 -4.37 17.66
CA ASP A 202 4.06 -5.53 17.86
C ASP A 202 3.60 -6.68 16.96
N TRP A 203 4.56 -7.33 16.31
CA TRP A 203 4.31 -8.53 15.51
C TRP A 203 3.69 -9.66 16.34
N GLU A 204 4.22 -9.89 17.55
CA GLU A 204 3.82 -11.01 18.39
C GLU A 204 2.37 -10.93 18.85
N GLY A 205 1.69 -12.07 18.84
CA GLY A 205 0.32 -12.20 19.33
C GLY A 205 -0.73 -11.94 18.26
N ASP A 206 -1.44 -10.82 18.35
CA ASP A 206 -2.63 -10.58 17.51
C ASP A 206 -2.27 -10.42 16.01
N VAL A 207 -1.15 -9.75 15.69
CA VAL A 207 -0.72 -9.50 14.30
C VAL A 207 -0.20 -10.79 13.65
N GLU A 208 0.68 -11.53 14.33
CA GLU A 208 1.16 -12.83 13.86
C GLU A 208 0.02 -13.82 13.63
N ARG A 209 -0.93 -13.90 14.57
CA ARG A 209 -2.10 -14.78 14.44
C ARG A 209 -2.97 -14.36 13.27
N LEU A 210 -3.31 -13.08 13.14
CA LEU A 210 -4.07 -12.57 11.99
C LEU A 210 -3.39 -12.95 10.66
N PHE A 211 -2.08 -12.75 10.58
CA PHE A 211 -1.31 -13.04 9.37
C PHE A 211 -1.30 -14.54 9.07
N THR A 212 -1.07 -15.39 10.07
CA THR A 212 -0.98 -16.84 9.89
C THR A 212 -2.33 -17.45 9.56
N ASP A 213 -3.39 -17.04 10.27
CA ASP A 213 -4.74 -17.58 10.13
C ASP A 213 -5.32 -17.26 8.73
N HIS A 214 -5.08 -16.06 8.18
CA HIS A 214 -5.47 -15.70 6.80
C HIS A 214 -4.99 -16.73 5.77
N PHE A 215 -3.88 -17.39 6.04
CA PHE A 215 -3.22 -18.34 5.16
C PHE A 215 -3.49 -19.82 5.50
N ASP A 216 -4.17 -20.10 6.61
CA ASP A 216 -4.57 -21.44 7.06
C ASP A 216 -6.00 -21.78 6.58
N THR A 217 -6.10 -22.76 5.68
CA THR A 217 -7.37 -23.24 5.08
C THR A 217 -8.33 -23.85 6.08
N GLU A 218 -7.84 -24.23 7.27
CA GLU A 218 -8.67 -24.79 8.35
C GLU A 218 -9.35 -23.71 9.19
N THR A 219 -8.97 -22.44 9.04
CA THR A 219 -9.58 -21.30 9.74
C THR A 219 -10.54 -20.52 8.84
N ASP A 220 -11.53 -19.89 9.47
CA ASP A 220 -12.45 -18.96 8.81
C ASP A 220 -11.87 -17.53 8.65
N ALA A 221 -10.63 -17.30 9.08
CA ALA A 221 -9.99 -15.99 9.00
C ALA A 221 -9.72 -15.60 7.55
N PHE A 222 -10.05 -14.35 7.20
CA PHE A 222 -9.88 -13.83 5.85
C PHE A 222 -9.63 -12.32 5.90
N ASP A 223 -8.37 -11.97 6.16
CA ASP A 223 -7.92 -10.58 6.34
C ASP A 223 -6.94 -10.15 5.23
N PRO A 224 -7.38 -10.02 3.96
CA PRO A 224 -6.48 -9.70 2.85
C PRO A 224 -5.83 -8.32 2.97
N GLU A 225 -6.53 -7.32 3.49
CA GLU A 225 -6.03 -5.93 3.56
C GLU A 225 -4.86 -5.76 4.55
N PRO A 226 -4.94 -6.19 5.82
CA PRO A 226 -3.79 -6.10 6.72
C PRO A 226 -2.61 -6.95 6.25
N VAL A 227 -2.86 -8.12 5.64
CA VAL A 227 -1.82 -8.98 5.05
C VAL A 227 -1.12 -8.28 3.88
N ALA A 228 -1.89 -7.63 2.99
CA ALA A 228 -1.35 -6.85 1.89
C ALA A 228 -0.51 -5.68 2.39
N ALA A 229 -0.92 -5.00 3.47
CA ALA A 229 -0.16 -3.92 4.08
C ALA A 229 1.19 -4.40 4.66
N LEU A 230 1.25 -5.60 5.24
CA LEU A 230 2.50 -6.21 5.72
C LEU A 230 3.43 -6.59 4.54
N PHE A 231 2.88 -7.11 3.44
CA PHE A 231 3.65 -7.34 2.21
C PHE A 231 4.17 -6.05 1.58
N GLU A 232 3.34 -5.01 1.54
CA GLU A 232 3.76 -3.70 1.07
C GLU A 232 4.88 -3.13 1.93
N THR A 233 4.76 -3.21 3.26
CA THR A 233 5.79 -2.77 4.20
C THR A 233 7.11 -3.50 3.95
N SER A 234 7.06 -4.81 3.73
CA SER A 234 8.20 -5.64 3.36
C SER A 234 8.89 -5.18 2.06
N VAL A 235 8.12 -4.73 1.05
CA VAL A 235 8.64 -4.20 -0.21
C VAL A 235 9.21 -2.78 -0.04
N VAL A 236 8.49 -1.91 0.66
CA VAL A 236 8.86 -0.51 0.89
C VAL A 236 10.12 -0.41 1.73
N LEU A 237 10.24 -1.14 2.84
CA LEU A 237 11.42 -1.08 3.70
C LEU A 237 12.69 -1.56 2.97
N GLU A 238 12.60 -2.62 2.17
CA GLU A 238 13.70 -3.07 1.32
C GLU A 238 14.05 -2.02 0.25
N GLY A 239 13.04 -1.42 -0.38
CA GLY A 239 13.25 -0.34 -1.35
C GLY A 239 13.90 0.90 -0.74
N LEU A 240 13.49 1.29 0.47
CA LEU A 240 14.08 2.38 1.24
C LEU A 240 15.53 2.09 1.62
N ARG A 241 15.87 0.85 2.03
CA ARG A 241 17.26 0.46 2.29
C ARG A 241 18.13 0.61 1.05
N ARG A 242 17.67 0.11 -0.10
CA ARG A 242 18.37 0.29 -1.38
C ARG A 242 18.48 1.76 -1.79
N LEU A 243 17.48 2.58 -1.45
CA LEU A 243 17.56 4.02 -1.62
C LEU A 243 18.65 4.61 -0.69
N CYS A 244 18.68 4.24 0.59
CA CYS A 244 19.73 4.66 1.53
C CYS A 244 21.12 4.29 1.01
N ASP A 245 21.31 3.06 0.52
CA ASP A 245 22.58 2.59 -0.04
C ASP A 245 23.02 3.43 -1.23
N ARG A 246 22.09 3.76 -2.14
CA ARG A 246 22.38 4.62 -3.29
C ARG A 246 22.73 6.05 -2.89
N LEU A 247 22.17 6.54 -1.78
CA LEU A 247 22.35 7.90 -1.28
C LEU A 247 23.50 8.01 -0.26
N GLY A 248 24.20 6.92 0.08
CA GLY A 248 25.30 6.93 1.07
C GLY A 248 24.82 7.13 2.51
N LEU A 249 23.61 6.64 2.83
CA LEU A 249 22.94 6.77 4.13
C LEU A 249 22.81 5.43 4.86
N GLU A 250 23.76 4.51 4.67
CA GLU A 250 23.67 3.10 5.09
C GLU A 250 23.57 2.92 6.61
N ARG A 251 23.88 3.97 7.38
CA ARG A 251 23.79 3.96 8.85
C ARG A 251 22.41 4.32 9.38
N ARG A 252 21.47 4.72 8.52
CA ARG A 252 20.13 5.14 8.93
C ARG A 252 19.17 3.97 8.94
N THR A 253 18.28 3.95 9.92
CA THR A 253 17.15 3.01 9.97
C THR A 253 16.07 3.45 8.98
N CYS A 254 15.28 2.51 8.46
CA CYS A 254 14.17 2.82 7.54
C CYS A 254 12.85 2.62 8.27
N ARG A 255 11.92 3.57 8.13
CA ARG A 255 10.54 3.48 8.60
C ARG A 255 9.56 3.70 7.47
N TYR A 256 8.40 3.08 7.55
CA TYR A 256 7.31 3.23 6.61
C TYR A 256 6.02 3.67 7.33
N VAL A 257 5.47 4.80 6.88
CA VAL A 257 4.32 5.44 7.49
C VAL A 257 3.22 5.66 6.46
N GLN A 258 1.97 5.40 6.87
CA GLN A 258 0.76 5.74 6.11
C GLN A 258 -0.02 6.88 6.75
N LEU A 259 -0.45 7.84 5.92
CA LEU A 259 -1.24 9.01 6.33
C LEU A 259 -2.58 9.03 5.57
N PRO A 260 -3.73 8.99 6.25
CA PRO A 260 -5.04 9.06 5.62
C PRO A 260 -5.36 10.49 5.19
N LEU A 261 -5.85 10.69 3.96
CA LEU A 261 -6.27 12.01 3.43
C LEU A 261 -7.77 12.14 3.14
N ALA A 262 -8.54 11.06 3.25
CA ALA A 262 -9.98 11.08 3.03
C ALA A 262 -10.75 10.32 4.11
N ASP A 263 -10.16 10.19 5.31
CA ASP A 263 -10.81 9.53 6.44
C ASP A 263 -11.86 10.45 7.04
N ARG A 264 -13.12 10.10 6.80
CA ARG A 264 -14.27 10.91 7.24
C ARG A 264 -14.60 10.71 8.71
N THR A 265 -14.05 9.70 9.39
CA THR A 265 -14.37 9.47 10.81
C THR A 265 -13.84 10.57 11.73
N ALA A 266 -12.82 11.30 11.29
CA ALA A 266 -12.21 12.41 12.01
C ALA A 266 -12.67 13.80 11.53
N THR A 267 -13.65 13.87 10.62
CA THR A 267 -14.13 15.13 10.05
C THR A 267 -15.40 15.60 10.76
N ALA A 268 -15.34 16.79 11.37
CA ALA A 268 -16.46 17.46 12.00
C ALA A 268 -16.94 18.64 11.14
N VAL A 269 -18.24 18.67 10.82
CA VAL A 269 -18.87 19.74 10.03
C VAL A 269 -19.74 20.61 10.93
N ASN A 270 -19.40 21.89 11.03
CA ASN A 270 -20.26 22.89 11.67
C ASN A 270 -21.17 23.55 10.63
N TRP A 271 -22.35 22.99 10.44
CA TRP A 271 -23.33 23.48 9.45
C TRP A 271 -23.80 24.92 9.68
N ILE A 272 -23.74 25.42 10.92
CA ILE A 272 -24.16 26.79 11.26
C ILE A 272 -23.11 27.81 10.80
N ARG A 273 -21.83 27.48 10.97
CA ARG A 273 -20.71 28.35 10.60
C ARG A 273 -20.18 28.08 9.19
N GLY A 274 -20.60 26.97 8.57
CA GLY A 274 -20.06 26.51 7.28
C GLY A 274 -18.60 26.10 7.37
N THR A 275 -18.11 25.72 8.55
CA THR A 275 -16.71 25.32 8.76
C THR A 275 -16.58 23.81 8.86
N VAL A 276 -15.42 23.31 8.44
CA VAL A 276 -15.02 21.90 8.56
C VAL A 276 -13.74 21.85 9.36
N GLU A 277 -13.69 20.95 10.32
CA GLU A 277 -12.51 20.64 11.13
C GLU A 277 -12.16 19.16 10.92
N THR A 278 -10.88 18.85 10.80
CA THR A 278 -10.37 17.50 10.55
C THR A 278 -9.11 17.30 11.39
N SER A 279 -8.88 16.06 11.84
CA SER A 279 -7.60 15.62 12.39
C SER A 279 -7.10 14.40 11.64
N LEU A 280 -5.78 14.18 11.66
CA LEU A 280 -5.14 13.06 10.97
C LEU A 280 -4.48 12.13 11.98
N GLU A 281 -4.73 10.83 11.84
CA GLU A 281 -4.04 9.79 12.61
C GLU A 281 -3.05 9.09 11.69
N VAL A 282 -1.81 8.95 12.15
CA VAL A 282 -0.73 8.34 11.40
C VAL A 282 -0.52 6.89 11.84
N ALA A 283 -0.25 5.98 10.91
CA ALA A 283 0.13 4.60 11.21
C ALA A 283 1.58 4.33 10.79
N ASP A 284 2.43 3.97 11.76
CA ASP A 284 3.77 3.42 11.49
C ASP A 284 3.68 1.91 11.34
N LEU A 285 3.87 1.43 10.11
CA LEU A 285 3.79 0.01 9.78
C LEU A 285 5.09 -0.74 10.07
N THR A 286 6.17 -0.02 10.32
CA THR A 286 7.48 -0.61 10.64
C THR A 286 7.42 -1.39 11.93
N ASP A 287 6.78 -0.83 12.95
CA ASP A 287 6.71 -1.42 14.28
C ASP A 287 6.02 -2.79 14.21
N ALA A 288 4.84 -2.85 13.59
CA ALA A 288 4.09 -4.11 13.40
C ALA A 288 4.82 -5.15 12.54
N TYR A 289 5.73 -4.72 11.66
CA TYR A 289 6.52 -5.60 10.79
C TYR A 289 7.80 -6.11 11.46
N VAL A 290 8.40 -5.39 12.42
CA VAL A 290 9.67 -5.80 13.04
C VAL A 290 9.43 -6.91 14.06
N ASP A 291 10.05 -8.07 13.82
CA ASP A 291 10.10 -9.17 14.78
C ASP A 291 11.23 -8.95 15.81
N HIS A 292 10.84 -8.65 17.06
CA HIS A 292 11.76 -8.37 18.17
C HIS A 292 12.51 -9.62 18.69
N HIS A 293 12.07 -10.83 18.38
CA HIS A 293 12.84 -12.04 18.72
C HIS A 293 14.03 -12.24 17.78
N THR A 294 13.88 -11.90 16.51
CA THR A 294 14.97 -11.94 15.50
C THR A 294 16.00 -10.81 15.72
N PHE A 295 15.61 -9.73 16.40
CA PHE A 295 16.48 -8.60 16.81
C PHE A 295 17.72 -9.03 17.60
N GLY A 296 17.63 -10.13 18.37
CA GLY A 296 18.74 -10.65 19.17
C GLY A 296 19.82 -11.38 18.37
N MET A 297 19.55 -11.80 17.13
CA MET A 297 20.43 -12.68 16.36
C MET A 297 20.92 -12.12 15.02
N THR A 298 20.23 -11.14 14.43
CA THR A 298 20.66 -10.48 13.20
C THR A 298 20.37 -8.97 13.22
N LEU A 299 21.33 -8.17 12.75
CA LEU A 299 21.17 -6.72 12.49
C LEU A 299 20.16 -6.41 11.37
N GLU A 300 19.55 -7.43 10.76
CA GLU A 300 18.54 -7.28 9.72
C GLU A 300 17.14 -7.28 10.36
N HIS A 301 16.50 -6.11 10.37
CA HIS A 301 15.12 -5.91 10.78
C HIS A 301 14.15 -6.55 9.75
N ARG A 302 13.89 -7.86 9.84
CA ARG A 302 13.00 -8.54 8.89
C ARG A 302 12.13 -9.59 9.56
N ASN A 303 10.87 -9.61 9.16
CA ASN A 303 9.98 -10.70 9.45
C ASN A 303 10.07 -11.75 8.34
N ARG A 304 10.77 -12.86 8.64
CA ARG A 304 10.94 -13.96 7.69
C ARG A 304 9.62 -14.62 7.31
N SER A 305 8.67 -14.71 8.25
CA SER A 305 7.34 -15.29 7.98
C SER A 305 6.60 -14.50 6.89
N VAL A 306 6.62 -13.17 6.98
CA VAL A 306 6.03 -12.29 5.96
C VAL A 306 6.78 -12.42 4.64
N ASP A 307 8.11 -12.38 4.67
CA ASP A 307 8.95 -12.43 3.47
C ASP A 307 8.82 -13.77 2.70
N ASP A 308 8.82 -14.89 3.41
CA ASP A 308 8.67 -16.24 2.84
C ASP A 308 7.26 -16.47 2.29
N ARG A 309 6.25 -15.85 2.90
CA ARG A 309 4.86 -15.93 2.41
C ARG A 309 4.67 -15.06 1.17
N LEU A 310 5.25 -13.87 1.13
CA LEU A 310 5.27 -13.02 -0.06
C LEU A 310 5.88 -13.76 -1.25
N ALA A 311 7.03 -14.43 -1.06
CA ALA A 311 7.65 -15.23 -2.11
C ALA A 311 6.76 -16.35 -2.65
N ARG A 312 6.05 -17.06 -1.75
CA ARG A 312 5.09 -18.11 -2.14
C ARG A 312 3.87 -17.57 -2.88
N VAL A 313 3.32 -16.43 -2.45
CA VAL A 313 2.20 -15.78 -3.13
C VAL A 313 2.60 -15.35 -4.54
N VAL A 314 3.78 -14.73 -4.69
CA VAL A 314 4.29 -14.30 -6.00
C VAL A 314 4.57 -15.48 -6.92
N ALA A 315 5.09 -16.59 -6.38
CA ALA A 315 5.25 -17.82 -7.16
C ALA A 315 3.90 -18.33 -7.68
N ARG A 316 2.88 -18.46 -6.82
CA ARG A 316 1.52 -18.89 -7.24
C ARG A 316 0.92 -17.95 -8.28
N LEU A 317 1.11 -16.64 -8.14
CA LEU A 317 0.63 -15.64 -9.09
C LEU A 317 1.25 -15.82 -10.47
N LEU A 318 2.56 -16.11 -10.55
CA LEU A 318 3.27 -16.35 -11.80
C LEU A 318 3.01 -17.73 -12.42
N ASP A 319 2.65 -18.71 -11.60
CA ASP A 319 2.34 -20.08 -12.03
C ASP A 319 0.87 -20.27 -12.45
N GLY A 320 0.07 -19.20 -12.51
CA GLY A 320 -1.32 -19.26 -12.95
C GLY A 320 -2.31 -19.72 -11.87
N GLY A 321 -1.97 -19.56 -10.59
CA GLY A 321 -2.81 -19.93 -9.45
C GLY A 321 -4.01 -18.99 -9.24
N TYR A 322 -4.93 -18.92 -10.20
CA TYR A 322 -6.07 -17.99 -10.22
C TYR A 322 -7.39 -18.63 -9.78
N ALA A 323 -7.44 -19.95 -9.61
CA ALA A 323 -8.62 -20.64 -9.13
C ALA A 323 -8.85 -20.35 -7.62
N PRO A 324 -10.02 -19.81 -7.21
CA PRO A 324 -10.28 -19.45 -5.82
C PRO A 324 -10.80 -20.61 -4.94
N ALA A 325 -10.76 -21.86 -5.45
CA ALA A 325 -11.48 -23.00 -4.87
C ALA A 325 -11.20 -23.23 -3.37
N ASP A 326 -9.93 -23.10 -2.96
CA ASP A 326 -9.50 -23.37 -1.58
C ASP A 326 -10.10 -22.39 -0.54
N ARG A 327 -10.60 -21.22 -0.99
CA ARG A 327 -11.06 -20.11 -0.15
C ARG A 327 -12.39 -19.51 -0.60
N TRP A 328 -13.10 -20.23 -1.46
CA TRP A 328 -14.30 -19.69 -2.11
C TRP A 328 -15.36 -19.17 -1.11
N PRO A 329 -15.72 -19.87 -0.02
CA PRO A 329 -16.73 -19.37 0.92
C PRO A 329 -16.36 -18.05 1.60
N GLN A 330 -15.08 -17.78 1.80
CA GLN A 330 -14.60 -16.51 2.37
C GLN A 330 -14.57 -15.42 1.31
N ILE A 331 -14.09 -15.73 0.09
CA ILE A 331 -14.05 -14.80 -1.04
C ILE A 331 -15.46 -14.38 -1.44
N GLU A 332 -16.39 -15.32 -1.53
CA GLU A 332 -17.80 -15.07 -1.87
C GLU A 332 -18.45 -14.12 -0.87
N ARG A 333 -18.21 -14.29 0.44
CA ARG A 333 -18.79 -13.44 1.47
C ARG A 333 -18.17 -12.05 1.55
N ASN A 334 -16.85 -11.94 1.34
CA ASN A 334 -16.11 -10.73 1.69
C ASN A 334 -15.61 -9.92 0.48
N ALA A 335 -15.43 -10.55 -0.70
CA ALA A 335 -14.86 -9.90 -1.88
C ALA A 335 -15.87 -9.77 -3.03
N CYS A 336 -16.77 -10.73 -3.21
CA CYS A 336 -17.75 -10.70 -4.31
C CYS A 336 -18.79 -9.56 -4.24
N PRO A 337 -19.31 -9.13 -3.07
CA PRO A 337 -20.36 -8.10 -3.02
C PRO A 337 -19.98 -6.77 -3.67
N ASP A 338 -18.69 -6.41 -3.60
CA ASP A 338 -18.15 -5.16 -4.14
C ASP A 338 -17.20 -5.39 -5.34
N CYS A 339 -17.29 -6.56 -5.98
CA CYS A 339 -16.41 -6.93 -7.08
C CYS A 339 -16.92 -6.42 -8.42
N GLU A 340 -16.15 -5.54 -9.06
CA GLU A 340 -16.41 -4.96 -10.39
C GLU A 340 -16.45 -6.02 -11.51
N TYR A 341 -16.02 -7.25 -11.23
CA TYR A 341 -15.98 -8.37 -12.18
C TYR A 341 -16.96 -9.49 -11.82
N ALA A 342 -17.87 -9.30 -10.85
CA ALA A 342 -18.78 -10.35 -10.40
C ALA A 342 -19.64 -10.91 -11.56
N VAL A 343 -20.04 -10.06 -12.51
CA VAL A 343 -20.91 -10.41 -13.65
C VAL A 343 -20.27 -11.36 -14.66
N CYS A 344 -18.94 -11.45 -14.71
CA CYS A 344 -18.20 -12.33 -15.61
C CYS A 344 -17.49 -13.49 -14.87
N CYS A 345 -17.62 -13.56 -13.55
CA CYS A 345 -16.98 -14.57 -12.71
C CYS A 345 -17.76 -15.91 -12.75
N PRO A 346 -17.19 -17.00 -13.30
CA PRO A 346 -17.87 -18.29 -13.37
C PRO A 346 -18.22 -18.87 -12.01
N GLU A 347 -17.34 -18.71 -11.01
CA GLU A 347 -17.58 -19.21 -9.65
C GLU A 347 -18.76 -18.48 -8.98
N TYR A 348 -18.85 -17.17 -9.15
CA TYR A 348 -19.94 -16.36 -8.59
C TYR A 348 -21.28 -16.66 -9.28
N ILE A 349 -21.29 -16.76 -10.61
CA ILE A 349 -22.50 -17.14 -11.35
C ILE A 349 -22.96 -18.53 -10.91
N ALA A 350 -22.03 -19.47 -10.75
CA ALA A 350 -22.35 -20.84 -10.33
C ALA A 350 -22.95 -20.90 -8.92
N SER A 351 -22.57 -20.01 -8.00
CA SER A 351 -23.18 -19.95 -6.67
C SER A 351 -24.57 -19.32 -6.69
N GLU A 352 -24.79 -18.25 -7.47
CA GLU A 352 -26.10 -17.61 -7.63
C GLU A 352 -27.15 -18.52 -8.31
N VAL A 353 -26.74 -19.38 -9.25
CA VAL A 353 -27.65 -20.31 -9.93
C VAL A 353 -27.81 -21.66 -9.22
N ARG A 354 -27.17 -21.84 -8.06
CA ARG A 354 -27.29 -23.07 -7.28
C ARG A 354 -28.68 -23.09 -6.63
N PHE A 355 -29.54 -23.98 -7.11
CA PHE A 355 -30.80 -24.26 -6.44
C PHE A 355 -30.50 -25.05 -5.15
N ASP A 356 -30.92 -24.51 -4.00
CA ASP A 356 -30.99 -25.27 -2.76
C ASP A 356 -31.94 -26.46 -2.97
N GLY A 357 -31.36 -27.67 -3.01
CA GLY A 357 -32.07 -28.93 -3.17
C GLY A 357 -32.55 -29.51 -1.86
#